data_AF-A0A1A0M3G7-F1
#
_entry.id   AF-A0A1A0M3G7-F1
#
_cell.length_a   1.000
_cell.length_b   1.000
_cell.length_c   1.000
_cell.angle_alpha   90.00
_cell.angle_beta   90.00
_cell.angle_gamma   90.00
#
_symmetry.space_group_name_H-M   'P 1'
#
loop_
_entity.id
_entity.type
_entity.pdbx_description
1 polymer ?
#
loop_
_entity_poly.entity_id
_entity_poly.type
_entity_poly.pdbx_seq_one_letter_code
_entity_poly.pdbx_strand_id
1 'polypeptide(L)'
;MKRAEVVRDYGGISAADRRAERRRKLLAAGRQIWGESGITEVTVRGVCNAAGLIPRYFYEQFPNRDALLFAVSDDVRDELLDTMVGAAMRDSGSLRDKLRSALTAFLDIIAADPHVHRIATGDVSSVAGLAQHRTHILDMITDLVIQYSPDVLPDFTASPADLRRGAVFMVGGVNQIIEAWLEDPQETTHELAAICADLCVAVVRGVRRSS
;
A
#
# COMPACT_ATOMS: atom_id res chain seq x y z
N MET A 1 32.35 -23.78 -38.28
CA MET A 1 30.88 -23.75 -38.51
C MET A 1 30.18 -23.90 -37.18
N LYS A 2 29.54 -22.84 -36.67
CA LYS A 2 28.74 -22.86 -35.43
C LYS A 2 27.42 -23.58 -35.69
N ARG A 3 27.10 -24.60 -34.88
CA ARG A 3 25.76 -25.18 -34.81
C ARG A 3 24.82 -24.16 -34.19
N ALA A 4 23.79 -23.77 -34.93
CA ALA A 4 22.70 -22.94 -34.44
C ALA A 4 21.94 -23.71 -33.35
N GLU A 5 21.84 -23.09 -32.17
CA GLU A 5 21.05 -23.58 -31.06
C GLU A 5 19.58 -23.31 -31.38
N VAL A 6 18.81 -24.38 -31.57
CA VAL A 6 17.40 -24.31 -31.93
C VAL A 6 16.61 -23.96 -30.67
N VAL A 7 16.22 -22.70 -30.53
CA VAL A 7 15.17 -22.27 -29.61
C VAL A 7 13.87 -22.90 -30.10
N ARG A 8 13.46 -24.01 -29.47
CA ARG A 8 12.18 -24.66 -29.77
C ARG A 8 11.09 -24.02 -28.93
N ASP A 9 10.42 -23.07 -29.58
CA ASP A 9 9.12 -22.52 -29.23
C ASP A 9 8.03 -23.58 -29.49
N TYR A 10 7.27 -23.94 -28.45
CA TYR A 10 6.07 -24.76 -28.55
C TYR A 10 5.08 -24.30 -27.47
N GLY A 11 4.01 -23.62 -27.88
CA GLY A 11 2.81 -23.40 -27.06
C GLY A 11 2.68 -22.04 -26.37
N GLY A 12 2.78 -20.95 -27.12
CA GLY A 12 1.99 -19.72 -26.92
C GLY A 12 2.27 -18.80 -25.71
N ILE A 13 3.12 -19.21 -24.77
CA ILE A 13 3.51 -18.40 -23.60
C ILE A 13 5.02 -18.57 -23.42
N SER A 14 5.78 -17.47 -23.38
CA SER A 14 7.23 -17.55 -23.25
C SER A 14 7.64 -18.10 -21.87
N ALA A 15 8.90 -18.54 -21.73
CA ALA A 15 9.43 -18.94 -20.43
C ALA A 15 9.43 -17.78 -19.42
N ALA A 16 9.50 -16.53 -19.88
CA ALA A 16 9.39 -15.34 -19.05
C ALA A 16 7.95 -15.17 -18.54
N ASP A 17 6.96 -15.29 -19.42
CA ASP A 17 5.54 -15.16 -19.07
C ASP A 17 5.09 -16.24 -18.07
N ARG A 18 5.57 -17.48 -18.23
CA ARG A 18 5.32 -18.54 -17.23
C ARG A 18 5.92 -18.23 -15.86
N ARG A 19 7.10 -17.59 -15.82
CA ARG A 19 7.72 -17.17 -14.55
C ARG A 19 6.94 -16.03 -13.91
N ALA A 20 6.56 -15.02 -14.69
CA ALA A 20 5.74 -13.91 -14.23
C ALA A 20 4.38 -14.39 -13.69
N GLU A 21 3.73 -15.31 -14.39
CA GLU A 21 2.44 -15.88 -13.95
C GLU A 21 2.57 -16.66 -12.64
N ARG A 22 3.64 -17.43 -12.46
CA ARG A 22 3.91 -18.11 -11.18
C ARG A 22 4.13 -17.11 -10.06
N ARG A 23 4.91 -16.06 -10.30
CA ARG A 23 5.15 -14.99 -9.32
C ARG A 23 3.82 -14.35 -8.91
N ARG A 24 2.97 -13.99 -9.88
CA ARG A 24 1.65 -13.41 -9.64
C ARG A 24 0.76 -14.32 -8.80
N LYS A 25 0.72 -15.62 -9.09
CA LYS A 25 -0.06 -16.60 -8.30
C LYS A 25 0.44 -16.71 -6.87
N LEU A 26 1.75 -16.73 -6.65
CA LEU A 26 2.34 -16.77 -5.30
C LEU A 26 2.04 -15.50 -4.50
N LEU A 27 2.15 -14.32 -5.13
CA LEU A 27 1.81 -13.04 -4.52
C LEU A 27 0.32 -12.97 -4.15
N ALA A 28 -0.57 -13.36 -5.07
CA ALA A 28 -2.01 -13.41 -4.81
C ALA A 28 -2.36 -14.34 -3.65
N ALA A 29 -1.78 -15.55 -3.62
CA ALA A 29 -1.99 -16.49 -2.52
C ALA A 29 -1.44 -15.97 -1.18
N GLY A 30 -0.25 -15.34 -1.19
CA GLY A 30 0.34 -14.71 -0.01
C GLY A 30 -0.51 -13.56 0.53
N ARG A 31 -0.96 -12.67 -0.37
CA ARG A 31 -1.89 -11.56 -0.05
C ARG A 31 -3.17 -12.09 0.57
N GLN A 32 -3.79 -13.09 -0.05
CA GLN A 32 -5.03 -13.67 0.45
C GLN A 32 -4.86 -14.26 1.86
N ILE A 33 -3.87 -15.12 2.07
CA ILE A 33 -3.67 -15.77 3.38
C ILE A 33 -3.35 -14.74 4.47
N TRP A 34 -2.45 -13.78 4.18
CA TRP A 34 -2.12 -12.72 5.14
C TRP A 34 -3.37 -11.91 5.47
N GLY A 35 -4.08 -11.49 4.44
CA GLY A 35 -5.29 -10.72 4.55
C GLY A 35 -6.36 -11.41 5.40
N GLU A 36 -6.65 -12.68 5.14
CA GLU A 36 -7.72 -13.45 5.80
C GLU A 36 -7.35 -13.93 7.19
N SER A 37 -6.12 -14.40 7.37
CA SER A 37 -5.72 -15.19 8.56
C SER A 37 -4.52 -14.61 9.31
N GLY A 38 -3.91 -13.54 8.80
CA GLY A 38 -2.78 -12.88 9.43
C GLY A 38 -1.41 -13.38 8.94
N ILE A 39 -0.37 -12.61 9.26
CA ILE A 39 0.98 -12.80 8.73
C ILE A 39 1.64 -14.12 9.16
N THR A 40 1.26 -14.65 10.33
CA THR A 40 1.79 -15.91 10.88
C THR A 40 1.33 -17.13 10.10
N GLU A 41 0.15 -17.06 9.47
CA GLU A 41 -0.43 -18.17 8.71
C GLU A 41 0.17 -18.29 7.30
N VAL A 42 0.88 -17.26 6.83
CA VAL A 42 1.56 -17.28 5.53
C VAL A 42 2.75 -18.23 5.59
N THR A 43 2.57 -19.47 5.16
CA THR A 43 3.65 -20.47 5.07
C THR A 43 3.97 -20.81 3.62
N VAL A 44 5.21 -21.21 3.31
CA VAL A 44 5.60 -21.64 1.95
C VAL A 44 4.66 -22.72 1.42
N ARG A 45 4.34 -23.71 2.27
CA ARG A 45 3.41 -24.79 1.93
C ARG A 45 1.99 -24.27 1.69
N GLY A 46 1.47 -23.42 2.56
CA GLY A 46 0.14 -22.83 2.43
C GLY A 46 -0.01 -22.02 1.14
N VAL A 47 0.96 -21.16 0.86
CA VAL A 47 1.02 -20.35 -0.36
C VAL A 47 1.10 -21.23 -1.61
N CYS A 48 1.96 -22.25 -1.62
CA CYS A 48 2.07 -23.18 -2.74
C CYS A 48 0.74 -23.90 -3.02
N ASN A 49 0.09 -24.40 -1.96
CA ASN A 49 -1.20 -25.08 -2.07
C ASN A 49 -2.28 -24.15 -2.63
N ALA A 50 -2.41 -22.94 -2.09
CA ALA A 50 -3.38 -21.94 -2.55
C ALA A 50 -3.10 -21.47 -3.99
N ALA A 51 -1.82 -21.36 -4.38
CA ALA A 51 -1.42 -21.00 -5.74
C ALA A 51 -1.53 -22.15 -6.76
N GLY A 52 -1.78 -23.39 -6.32
CA GLY A 52 -1.73 -24.58 -7.16
C GLY A 52 -0.34 -24.86 -7.72
N LEU A 53 0.71 -24.57 -6.94
CA LEU A 53 2.12 -24.71 -7.33
C LEU A 53 2.86 -25.65 -6.35
N ILE A 54 3.99 -26.19 -6.79
CA ILE A 54 4.87 -26.99 -5.94
C ILE A 54 5.98 -26.11 -5.32
N PRO A 55 6.57 -26.52 -4.17
CA PRO A 55 7.59 -25.72 -3.46
C PRO A 55 8.78 -25.30 -4.30
N ARG A 56 9.19 -26.11 -5.29
CA ARG A 56 10.25 -25.75 -6.24
C ARG A 56 9.97 -24.40 -6.91
N TYR A 57 8.73 -24.16 -7.35
CA TYR A 57 8.36 -22.92 -8.04
C TYR A 57 8.32 -21.71 -7.09
N PHE A 58 8.09 -21.93 -5.80
CA PHE A 58 8.24 -20.87 -4.81
C PHE A 58 9.68 -20.38 -4.76
N TYR A 59 10.63 -21.31 -4.57
CA TYR A 59 12.05 -20.97 -4.42
C TYR A 59 12.69 -20.45 -5.73
N GLU A 60 12.07 -20.70 -6.89
CA GLU A 60 12.42 -20.03 -8.15
C GLU A 60 12.05 -18.53 -8.16
N GLN A 61 11.09 -18.08 -7.33
CA GLN A 61 10.60 -16.69 -7.28
C GLN A 61 11.03 -15.93 -6.03
N PHE A 62 11.13 -16.61 -4.89
CA PHE A 62 11.43 -16.01 -3.59
C PHE A 62 12.42 -16.88 -2.81
N PRO A 63 13.48 -16.30 -2.22
CA PRO A 63 14.45 -17.08 -1.45
C PRO A 63 13.86 -17.67 -0.16
N ASN A 64 12.84 -17.03 0.43
CA ASN A 64 12.18 -17.47 1.64
C ASN A 64 10.78 -16.85 1.76
N ARG A 65 10.05 -17.24 2.82
CA ARG A 65 8.72 -16.69 3.18
C ARG A 65 8.76 -15.17 3.35
N ASP A 66 9.76 -14.66 4.05
CA ASP A 66 9.82 -13.24 4.38
C ASP A 66 9.94 -12.40 3.11
N ALA A 67 10.77 -12.81 2.14
CA ALA A 67 10.87 -12.14 0.85
C ALA A 67 9.54 -12.09 0.07
N LEU A 68 8.68 -13.10 0.22
CA LEU A 68 7.30 -13.02 -0.30
C LEU A 68 6.49 -11.96 0.47
N LEU A 69 6.58 -11.93 1.81
CA LEU A 69 5.86 -10.97 2.63
C LEU A 69 6.26 -9.52 2.34
N PHE A 70 7.56 -9.25 2.16
CA PHE A 70 8.03 -7.93 1.69
C PHE A 70 7.39 -7.57 0.35
N ALA A 71 7.40 -8.49 -0.62
CA ALA A 71 6.81 -8.24 -1.93
C ALA A 71 5.28 -8.05 -1.89
N VAL A 72 4.55 -8.80 -1.05
CA VAL A 72 3.11 -8.60 -0.84
C VAL A 72 2.84 -7.23 -0.20
N SER A 73 3.67 -6.83 0.76
CA SER A 73 3.57 -5.50 1.39
C SER A 73 3.84 -4.37 0.39
N ASP A 74 4.79 -4.57 -0.52
CA ASP A 74 5.10 -3.64 -1.61
C ASP A 74 3.94 -3.54 -2.61
N ASP A 75 3.43 -4.67 -3.08
CA ASP A 75 2.30 -4.71 -4.02
C ASP A 75 1.06 -4.01 -3.46
N VAL A 76 0.71 -4.27 -2.19
CA VAL A 76 -0.43 -3.62 -1.52
C VAL A 76 -0.19 -2.13 -1.35
N ARG A 77 1.02 -1.71 -0.96
CA ARG A 77 1.37 -0.29 -0.90
C ARG A 77 1.18 0.37 -2.28
N ASP A 78 1.74 -0.22 -3.32
CA ASP A 78 1.75 0.39 -4.65
C ASP A 78 0.31 0.54 -5.19
N GLU A 79 -0.54 -0.46 -4.99
CA GLU A 79 -1.97 -0.40 -5.32
C GLU A 79 -2.69 0.75 -4.60
N LEU A 80 -2.47 0.87 -3.28
CA LEU A 80 -3.09 1.92 -2.46
C LEU A 80 -2.58 3.32 -2.87
N LEU A 81 -1.27 3.46 -3.07
CA LEU A 81 -0.66 4.74 -3.44
C LEU A 81 -1.08 5.21 -4.82
N ASP A 82 -0.99 4.34 -5.83
CA ASP A 82 -1.38 4.67 -7.20
C ASP A 82 -2.85 5.10 -7.26
N THR A 83 -3.72 4.43 -6.50
CA THR A 83 -5.14 4.76 -6.43
C THR A 83 -5.38 6.11 -5.76
N MET A 84 -4.76 6.36 -4.60
CA MET A 84 -4.88 7.62 -3.86
C MET A 84 -4.34 8.81 -4.67
N VAL A 85 -3.11 8.68 -5.21
CA VAL A 85 -2.47 9.72 -6.03
C VAL A 85 -3.26 9.97 -7.30
N GLY A 86 -3.70 8.91 -7.99
CA GLY A 86 -4.53 9.03 -9.17
C GLY A 86 -5.84 9.76 -8.90
N ALA A 87 -6.50 9.49 -7.77
CA ALA A 87 -7.72 10.18 -7.37
C ALA A 87 -7.48 11.66 -7.03
N ALA A 88 -6.44 11.98 -6.25
CA ALA A 88 -6.07 13.36 -5.95
C ALA A 88 -5.71 14.17 -7.20
N MET A 89 -4.98 13.58 -8.14
CA MET A 89 -4.52 14.27 -9.36
C MET A 89 -5.64 14.56 -10.35
N ARG A 90 -6.72 13.77 -10.35
CA ARG A 90 -7.92 14.02 -11.17
C ARG A 90 -8.79 15.15 -10.62
N ASP A 91 -8.63 15.49 -9.34
CA ASP A 91 -9.39 16.55 -8.70
C ASP A 91 -8.67 17.90 -8.85
N SER A 92 -9.28 18.83 -9.60
CA SER A 92 -8.74 20.18 -9.80
C SER A 92 -9.14 21.17 -8.69
N GLY A 93 -9.78 20.70 -7.64
CA GLY A 93 -10.27 21.50 -6.51
C GLY A 93 -9.18 21.91 -5.52
N SER A 94 -9.63 22.29 -4.33
CA SER A 94 -8.75 22.71 -3.23
C SER A 94 -7.94 21.54 -2.66
N LEU A 95 -6.97 21.82 -1.78
CA LEU A 95 -6.27 20.77 -1.01
C LEU A 95 -7.24 19.83 -0.31
N ARG A 96 -8.32 20.39 0.26
CA ARG A 96 -9.38 19.63 0.93
C ARG A 96 -10.04 18.65 -0.03
N ASP A 97 -10.35 19.09 -1.25
CA ASP A 97 -11.02 18.27 -2.26
C ASP A 97 -10.11 17.14 -2.73
N LYS A 98 -8.84 17.44 -3.00
CA LYS A 98 -7.82 16.43 -3.34
C LYS A 98 -7.64 15.39 -2.25
N LEU A 99 -7.53 15.82 -0.98
CA LEU A 99 -7.42 14.92 0.17
C LEU A 99 -8.68 14.06 0.32
N ARG A 100 -9.87 14.65 0.21
CA ARG A 100 -11.14 13.92 0.24
C ARG A 100 -11.20 12.88 -0.87
N SER A 101 -10.82 13.24 -2.10
CA SER A 101 -10.81 12.32 -3.25
C SER A 101 -9.81 11.16 -3.06
N ALA A 102 -8.60 11.43 -2.56
CA ALA A 102 -7.64 10.38 -2.21
C ALA A 102 -8.14 9.46 -1.09
N LEU A 103 -8.67 10.03 0.00
CA LEU A 103 -9.19 9.27 1.14
C LEU A 103 -10.42 8.46 0.77
N THR A 104 -11.30 8.98 -0.08
CA THR A 104 -12.46 8.23 -0.60
C THR A 104 -11.98 7.00 -1.37
N ALA A 105 -11.02 7.17 -2.28
CA ALA A 105 -10.49 6.06 -3.06
C ALA A 105 -9.79 5.00 -2.17
N PHE A 106 -9.07 5.44 -1.12
CA PHE A 106 -8.48 4.55 -0.13
C PHE A 106 -9.54 3.76 0.65
N LEU A 107 -10.56 4.46 1.16
CA LEU A 107 -11.65 3.87 1.92
C LEU A 107 -12.51 2.92 1.07
N ASP A 108 -12.72 3.22 -0.21
CA ASP A 108 -13.44 2.33 -1.13
C ASP A 108 -12.71 1.01 -1.35
N ILE A 109 -11.37 1.03 -1.44
CA ILE A 109 -10.57 -0.20 -1.50
C ILE A 109 -10.76 -1.02 -0.22
N ILE A 110 -10.66 -0.38 0.94
CA ILE A 110 -10.77 -1.03 2.23
C ILE A 110 -12.19 -1.58 2.47
N ALA A 111 -13.22 -0.84 2.04
CA ALA A 111 -14.61 -1.27 2.12
C ALA A 111 -14.89 -2.49 1.22
N ALA A 112 -14.27 -2.54 0.04
CA ALA A 112 -14.39 -3.65 -0.89
C ALA A 112 -13.61 -4.89 -0.41
N ASP A 113 -12.46 -4.69 0.22
CA ASP A 113 -11.63 -5.76 0.77
C ASP A 113 -10.96 -5.33 2.10
N PRO A 114 -11.60 -5.59 3.25
CA PRO A 114 -11.05 -5.27 4.57
C PRO A 114 -9.70 -5.94 4.86
N HIS A 115 -9.38 -7.01 4.13
CA HIS A 115 -8.12 -7.71 4.27
C HIS A 115 -6.92 -6.86 3.82
N VAL A 116 -7.13 -5.91 2.91
CA VAL A 116 -6.08 -4.97 2.46
C VAL A 116 -5.62 -4.08 3.60
N HIS A 117 -6.55 -3.58 4.41
CA HIS A 117 -6.21 -2.76 5.59
C HIS A 117 -5.32 -3.54 6.55
N ARG A 118 -5.67 -4.80 6.85
CA ARG A 118 -4.85 -5.67 7.71
C ARG A 118 -3.42 -5.85 7.19
N ILE A 119 -3.23 -5.98 5.88
CA ILE A 119 -1.90 -6.10 5.27
C ILE A 119 -1.13 -4.78 5.31
N ALA A 120 -1.82 -3.64 5.26
CA ALA A 120 -1.18 -2.33 5.34
C ALA A 120 -0.78 -1.96 6.78
N THR A 121 -1.59 -2.32 7.78
CA THR A 121 -1.53 -1.71 9.12
C THR A 121 -1.32 -2.72 10.25
N GLY A 122 -1.69 -3.99 10.07
CA GLY A 122 -1.64 -5.02 11.10
C GLY A 122 -0.22 -5.31 11.60
N ASP A 123 -0.09 -5.92 12.79
CA ASP A 123 1.22 -6.16 13.41
C ASP A 123 2.15 -7.04 12.53
N VAL A 124 3.34 -6.51 12.24
CA VAL A 124 4.40 -7.17 11.46
C VAL A 124 5.66 -7.44 12.28
N SER A 125 5.61 -7.26 13.60
CA SER A 125 6.74 -7.46 14.52
C SER A 125 7.35 -8.86 14.43
N SER A 126 6.57 -9.86 14.01
CA SER A 126 7.02 -11.24 13.79
C SER A 126 7.96 -11.43 12.59
N VAL A 127 8.14 -10.42 11.73
CA VAL A 127 9.03 -10.46 10.55
C VAL A 127 10.07 -9.36 10.67
N ALA A 128 11.34 -9.78 10.83
CA ALA A 128 12.45 -8.85 11.00
C ALA A 128 12.56 -7.89 9.81
N GLY A 129 12.66 -6.58 10.10
CA GLY A 129 12.81 -5.52 9.11
C GLY A 129 11.51 -5.06 8.44
N LEU A 130 10.41 -5.81 8.53
CA LEU A 130 9.16 -5.45 7.83
C LEU A 130 8.49 -4.21 8.44
N ALA A 131 8.57 -4.03 9.76
CA ALA A 131 8.12 -2.81 10.42
C ALA A 131 8.92 -1.57 9.94
N GLN A 132 10.24 -1.69 9.82
CA GLN A 132 11.10 -0.61 9.33
C GLN A 132 10.82 -0.30 7.86
N HIS A 133 10.58 -1.32 7.05
CA HIS A 133 10.18 -1.20 5.65
C HIS A 133 8.87 -0.42 5.50
N ARG A 134 7.86 -0.72 6.31
CA ARG A 134 6.61 0.06 6.35
C ARG A 134 6.83 1.51 6.77
N THR A 135 7.69 1.78 7.76
CA THR A 135 8.02 3.15 8.14
C THR A 135 8.69 3.90 6.98
N HIS A 136 9.60 3.27 6.26
CA HIS A 136 10.24 3.87 5.09
C HIS A 136 9.23 4.22 3.99
N ILE A 137 8.23 3.36 3.80
CA ILE A 137 7.11 3.60 2.89
C ILE A 137 6.32 4.86 3.29
N LEU A 138 5.94 4.98 4.56
CA LEU A 138 5.23 6.16 5.06
C LEU A 138 6.07 7.45 4.93
N ASP A 139 7.39 7.34 5.07
CA ASP A 139 8.31 8.45 4.83
C ASP A 139 8.30 8.87 3.36
N MET A 140 8.30 7.94 2.40
CA MET A 140 8.18 8.28 0.97
C MET A 140 6.85 9.01 0.65
N ILE A 141 5.75 8.56 1.26
CA ILE A 141 4.44 9.21 1.11
C ILE A 141 4.49 10.64 1.66
N THR A 142 5.11 10.81 2.82
CA THR A 142 5.32 12.12 3.44
C THR A 142 6.16 13.03 2.55
N ASP A 143 7.24 12.51 1.95
CA ASP A 143 8.10 13.25 1.03
C ASP A 143 7.34 13.68 -0.24
N LEU A 144 6.45 12.83 -0.77
CA LEU A 144 5.57 13.21 -1.88
C LEU A 144 4.63 14.36 -1.48
N VAL A 145 4.01 14.29 -0.30
CA VAL A 145 3.17 15.38 0.21
C VAL A 145 3.95 16.69 0.36
N ILE A 146 5.20 16.62 0.84
CA ILE A 146 6.09 17.79 0.93
C ILE A 146 6.45 18.31 -0.47
N GLN A 147 6.78 17.43 -1.41
CA GLN A 147 7.15 17.80 -2.77
C GLN A 147 6.03 18.56 -3.50
N TYR A 148 4.77 18.12 -3.34
CA TYR A 148 3.61 18.80 -3.94
C TYR A 148 3.06 19.95 -3.08
N SER A 149 3.63 20.19 -1.90
CA SER A 149 3.17 21.26 -1.02
C SER A 149 3.28 22.67 -1.62
N PRO A 150 4.32 23.06 -2.40
CA PRO A 150 4.39 24.42 -2.95
C PRO A 150 3.23 24.74 -3.90
N ASP A 151 2.79 23.75 -4.69
CA ASP A 151 1.68 23.91 -5.65
C ASP A 151 0.31 23.99 -4.96
N VAL A 152 0.19 23.35 -3.80
CA VAL A 152 -1.08 23.19 -3.08
C VAL A 152 -1.20 24.16 -1.90
N LEU A 153 -0.07 24.64 -1.40
CA LEU A 153 0.11 25.45 -0.20
C LEU A 153 1.18 26.54 -0.43
N PRO A 154 1.00 27.47 -1.39
CA PRO A 154 2.04 28.41 -1.83
C PRO A 154 2.61 29.34 -0.75
N ASP A 155 1.84 29.64 0.31
CA ASP A 155 2.28 30.49 1.46
C ASP A 155 2.72 29.67 2.69
N PHE A 156 3.20 28.43 2.51
CA PHE A 156 3.57 27.55 3.62
C PHE A 156 4.99 27.84 4.12
N THR A 157 5.13 28.24 5.39
CA THR A 157 6.42 28.67 5.99
C THR A 157 7.00 27.70 7.02
N ALA A 158 6.42 26.51 7.22
CA ALA A 158 6.90 25.61 8.28
C ALA A 158 8.19 24.86 7.90
N SER A 159 8.97 24.46 8.91
CA SER A 159 10.18 23.69 8.69
C SER A 159 9.90 22.29 8.12
N PRO A 160 10.83 21.65 7.40
CA PRO A 160 10.69 20.26 6.95
C PRO A 160 10.37 19.28 8.10
N ALA A 161 10.91 19.54 9.30
CA ALA A 161 10.65 18.73 10.48
C ALA A 161 9.20 18.86 10.98
N ASP A 162 8.62 20.06 10.92
CA ASP A 162 7.22 20.28 11.29
C ASP A 162 6.25 19.69 10.26
N LEU A 163 6.59 19.78 8.97
CA LEU A 163 5.86 19.11 7.89
C LEU A 163 5.82 17.59 8.11
N ARG A 164 6.99 16.99 8.40
CA ARG A 164 7.08 15.56 8.69
C ARG A 164 6.26 15.17 9.92
N ARG A 165 6.31 15.95 11.00
CA ARG A 165 5.48 15.72 12.20
C ARG A 165 3.98 15.81 11.88
N GLY A 166 3.56 16.82 11.11
CA GLY A 166 2.17 16.97 10.67
C GLY A 166 1.71 15.78 9.83
N ALA A 167 2.54 15.33 8.87
CA ALA A 167 2.23 14.17 8.04
C ALA A 167 2.09 12.89 8.85
N VAL A 168 3.03 12.59 9.74
CA VAL A 168 2.95 11.41 10.63
C VAL A 168 1.71 11.46 11.51
N PHE A 169 1.36 12.64 12.05
CA PHE A 169 0.14 12.81 12.85
C PHE A 169 -1.12 12.55 12.01
N MET A 170 -1.20 13.08 10.79
CA MET A 170 -2.33 12.85 9.89
C MET A 170 -2.47 11.38 9.51
N VAL A 171 -1.37 10.72 9.10
CA VAL A 171 -1.38 9.30 8.74
C VAL A 171 -1.82 8.44 9.92
N GLY A 172 -1.24 8.64 11.10
CA GLY A 172 -1.60 7.89 12.30
C GLY A 172 -3.05 8.12 12.73
N GLY A 173 -3.50 9.37 12.72
CA GLY A 173 -4.87 9.74 13.09
C GLY A 173 -5.90 9.16 12.12
N VAL A 174 -5.67 9.26 10.81
CA VAL A 174 -6.54 8.67 9.78
C VAL A 174 -6.57 7.15 9.93
N ASN A 175 -5.41 6.50 10.13
CA ASN A 175 -5.37 5.05 10.32
C ASN A 175 -6.23 4.60 11.52
N GLN A 176 -6.13 5.30 12.66
CA GLN A 176 -6.89 4.97 13.86
C GLN A 176 -8.41 5.14 13.65
N ILE A 177 -8.82 6.17 12.90
CA ILE A 177 -10.22 6.39 12.57
C ILE A 177 -10.75 5.27 11.68
N ILE A 178 -9.97 4.84 10.69
CA ILE A 178 -10.35 3.75 9.77
C ILE A 178 -10.48 2.42 10.51
N GLU A 179 -9.57 2.14 11.44
CA GLU A 179 -9.66 0.97 12.33
C GLU A 179 -10.98 0.95 13.10
N ALA A 180 -11.36 2.06 13.73
CA ALA A 180 -12.61 2.16 14.47
C ALA A 180 -13.84 2.02 13.55
N TRP A 181 -13.79 2.61 12.35
CA TRP A 181 -14.87 2.51 11.37
C TRP A 181 -15.03 1.08 10.82
N LEU A 182 -13.95 0.32 10.67
CA LEU A 182 -14.01 -1.08 10.25
C LEU A 182 -14.70 -1.98 11.30
N GLU A 183 -14.64 -1.61 12.57
CA GLU A 183 -15.33 -2.32 13.65
C GLU A 183 -16.84 -2.00 13.67
N ASP A 184 -17.23 -0.76 13.35
CA ASP A 184 -18.63 -0.30 13.32
C ASP A 184 -18.86 0.75 12.20
N PRO A 185 -19.11 0.31 10.95
CA PRO A 185 -19.16 1.22 9.80
C PRO A 185 -20.51 1.94 9.70
N GLN A 186 -20.63 3.06 10.41
CA GLN A 186 -21.85 3.90 10.42
C GLN A 186 -21.86 4.91 9.26
N GLU A 187 -20.71 5.52 8.97
CA GLU A 187 -20.54 6.45 7.85
C GLU A 187 -20.28 5.73 6.52
N THR A 188 -20.70 6.35 5.42
CA THR A 188 -20.21 5.98 4.09
C THR A 188 -18.73 6.33 3.93
N THR A 189 -18.03 5.66 2.99
CA THR A 189 -16.62 5.97 2.66
C THR A 189 -16.42 7.44 2.31
N HIS A 190 -17.38 8.04 1.59
CA HIS A 190 -17.35 9.44 1.21
C HIS A 190 -17.50 10.39 2.42
N GLU A 191 -18.41 10.09 3.36
CA GLU A 191 -18.60 10.90 4.57
C GLU A 191 -17.38 10.85 5.47
N LEU A 192 -16.84 9.65 5.71
CA LEU A 192 -15.63 9.48 6.51
C LEU A 192 -14.41 10.16 5.87
N ALA A 193 -14.27 10.05 4.53
CA ALA A 193 -13.23 10.75 3.79
C ALA A 193 -13.31 12.27 3.96
N ALA A 194 -14.52 12.84 3.95
CA ALA A 194 -14.72 14.27 4.15
C ALA A 194 -14.27 14.72 5.55
N ILE A 195 -14.65 13.96 6.59
CA ILE A 195 -14.24 14.22 7.98
C ILE A 195 -12.71 14.16 8.12
N CYS A 196 -12.09 13.09 7.62
CA CYS A 196 -10.64 12.92 7.64
C CYS A 196 -9.90 14.02 6.86
N ALA A 197 -10.42 14.43 5.70
CA ALA A 197 -9.85 15.53 4.94
C ALA A 197 -9.90 16.86 5.69
N ASP A 198 -11.00 17.15 6.40
CA ASP A 198 -11.13 18.35 7.24
C ASP A 198 -10.12 18.36 8.39
N LEU A 199 -9.93 17.22 9.06
CA LEU A 199 -8.92 17.07 10.10
C LEU A 199 -7.50 17.25 9.56
N CYS A 200 -7.18 16.65 8.43
CA CYS A 200 -5.88 16.81 7.76
C CYS A 200 -5.61 18.29 7.41
N VAL A 201 -6.60 18.99 6.86
CA VAL A 201 -6.49 20.43 6.56
C VAL A 201 -6.29 21.25 7.84
N ALA A 202 -6.97 20.90 8.94
CA ALA A 202 -6.78 21.57 10.23
C ALA A 202 -5.34 21.39 10.75
N VAL A 203 -4.77 20.19 10.64
CA VAL A 203 -3.37 19.92 11.00
C VAL A 203 -2.41 20.75 10.16
N VAL A 204 -2.57 20.74 8.84
CA VAL A 204 -1.76 21.54 7.91
C VAL A 204 -1.81 23.03 8.28
N ARG A 205 -3.00 23.56 8.60
CA ARG A 205 -3.18 24.95 9.04
C ARG A 205 -2.54 25.23 10.41
N GLY A 206 -2.58 24.27 11.32
CA GLY A 206 -1.95 24.36 12.64
C GLY A 206 -0.44 24.46 12.52
N VAL A 207 0.16 23.56 11.74
CA VAL A 207 1.62 23.55 11.48
C VAL A 207 2.12 24.86 10.88
N ARG A 208 1.32 25.50 10.01
CA ARG A 208 1.63 26.83 9.45
C ARG A 208 1.75 27.95 10.48
N ARG A 209 1.08 27.86 11.62
CA ARG A 209 0.98 28.96 12.60
C ARG A 209 2.03 28.89 13.72
N SER A 210 2.83 27.83 13.79
CA SER A 210 3.75 27.56 14.90
C SER A 210 5.15 28.16 14.73
N SER A 211 5.30 29.26 13.98
CA SER A 211 6.57 30.00 13.83
C SER A 211 6.51 31.37 14.49
#